data_AF-A0A1G1MFK3-F1
#
_entry.id   AF-A0A1G1MFK3-F1
#
_cell.length_a   1.000
_cell.length_b   1.000
_cell.length_c   1.000
_cell.angle_alpha   90.00
_cell.angle_beta   90.00
_cell.angle_gamma   90.00
#
_symmetry.space_group_name_H-M   'P 1'
#
loop_
_entity.id
_entity.type
_entity.pdbx_description
1 polymer ?
#
loop_
_entity_poly.entity_id
_entity_poly.type
_entity_poly.pdbx_seq_one_letter_code
_entity_poly.pdbx_strand_id
1 'polypeptide(L)'
;MKKIEELENIGNKLKKRKLKQFMVFKSTIENKFIFSRYCLDRINEIKREGSMSDPVRIDFYIDSFFIHAFSIFDILAQIINLILLIERKHRKVSFDFLVKKLTAKASSKNKNILSKLARIKIQPWFQQLEDFRHCALHNRNIYSEDIIRRRRGGYFSSSASTYERFLASDPWSWSPKTSKKREVKTYCDDILSKTHQTVRKISRDLEVFKKGG
;
A
#
# COMPACT_ATOMS: atom_id res chain seq x y z
N MET A 1 -15.40 -39.91 26.58
CA MET A 1 -15.28 -39.87 25.10
C MET A 1 -16.05 -38.70 24.47
N LYS A 2 -17.35 -38.48 24.73
CA LYS A 2 -18.13 -37.34 24.15
C LYS A 2 -17.47 -35.95 24.25
N LYS A 3 -16.82 -35.64 25.37
CA LYS A 3 -16.17 -34.32 25.61
C LYS A 3 -14.91 -34.07 24.76
N ILE A 4 -14.23 -35.13 24.31
CA ILE A 4 -13.04 -35.01 23.44
C ILE A 4 -13.47 -34.73 22.00
N GLU A 5 -14.51 -35.42 21.53
CA GLU A 5 -15.10 -35.26 20.20
C GLU A 5 -15.73 -33.85 19.99
N GLU A 6 -16.35 -33.30 21.03
CA GLU A 6 -16.82 -31.91 21.05
C GLU A 6 -15.67 -30.90 20.92
N LEU A 7 -14.55 -31.11 21.64
CA LEU A 7 -13.37 -30.25 21.57
C LEU A 7 -12.67 -30.33 20.20
N GLU A 8 -12.64 -31.51 19.59
CA GLU A 8 -12.13 -31.71 18.23
C GLU A 8 -13.00 -30.99 17.18
N ASN A 9 -14.33 -31.09 17.32
CA ASN A 9 -15.26 -30.38 16.44
C ASN A 9 -15.15 -28.85 16.57
N ILE A 10 -15.00 -28.33 17.79
CA ILE A 10 -14.72 -26.91 18.05
C ILE A 10 -13.38 -26.51 17.40
N GLY A 11 -12.34 -27.32 17.57
CA GLY A 11 -11.03 -27.12 16.97
C GLY A 11 -11.08 -27.05 15.44
N ASN A 12 -11.78 -27.99 14.80
CA ASN A 12 -11.96 -28.05 13.35
C ASN A 12 -12.75 -26.86 12.81
N LYS A 13 -13.81 -26.44 13.52
CA LYS A 13 -14.60 -25.24 13.16
C LYS A 13 -13.76 -23.97 13.25
N LEU A 14 -12.92 -23.84 14.28
CA LEU A 14 -11.99 -22.70 14.43
C LEU A 14 -10.93 -22.67 13.32
N LYS A 15 -10.35 -23.82 12.95
CA LYS A 15 -9.41 -23.93 11.82
C LYS A 15 -10.06 -23.48 10.50
N LYS A 16 -11.26 -23.99 10.19
CA LYS A 16 -12.04 -23.58 8.99
C LYS A 16 -12.31 -22.08 8.95
N ARG A 17 -12.72 -21.48 10.09
CA ARG A 17 -12.99 -20.04 10.19
C ARG A 17 -11.74 -19.19 9.92
N LYS A 18 -10.60 -19.55 10.50
CA LYS A 18 -9.32 -18.84 10.29
C LYS A 18 -8.87 -18.94 8.83
N LEU A 19 -9.04 -20.11 8.19
CA LEU A 19 -8.74 -20.27 6.77
C LEU A 19 -9.61 -19.36 5.88
N LYS A 20 -10.92 -19.31 6.15
CA LYS A 20 -11.83 -18.40 5.43
C LYS A 20 -11.41 -16.93 5.60
N GLN A 21 -11.07 -16.50 6.81
CA GLN A 21 -10.58 -15.15 7.07
C GLN A 21 -9.28 -14.84 6.32
N PHE A 22 -8.33 -15.78 6.32
CA PHE A 22 -7.08 -15.66 5.58
C PHE A 22 -7.34 -15.47 4.08
N MET A 23 -8.24 -16.27 3.48
CA MET A 23 -8.60 -16.14 2.07
C MET A 23 -9.24 -14.79 1.76
N VAL A 24 -10.12 -14.30 2.63
CA VAL A 24 -10.72 -12.96 2.50
C VAL A 24 -9.64 -11.87 2.51
N PHE A 25 -8.71 -11.91 3.46
CA PHE A 25 -7.64 -10.92 3.52
C PHE A 25 -6.71 -10.98 2.30
N LYS A 26 -6.37 -12.18 1.83
CA LYS A 26 -5.56 -12.37 0.62
C LYS A 26 -6.25 -11.75 -0.60
N SER A 27 -7.52 -12.06 -0.82
CA SER A 27 -8.32 -11.46 -1.90
C SER A 27 -8.44 -9.94 -1.76
N THR A 28 -8.54 -9.44 -0.52
CA THR A 28 -8.58 -7.99 -0.28
C THR A 28 -7.27 -7.32 -0.69
N ILE A 29 -6.11 -7.93 -0.40
CA ILE A 29 -4.81 -7.43 -0.88
C ILE A 29 -4.77 -7.38 -2.41
N GLU A 30 -5.20 -8.44 -3.08
CA GLU A 30 -5.25 -8.51 -4.56
C GLU A 30 -6.14 -7.39 -5.11
N ASN A 31 -7.32 -7.19 -4.53
CA ASN A 31 -8.22 -6.10 -4.91
C ASN A 31 -7.56 -4.72 -4.69
N LYS A 32 -6.82 -4.51 -3.60
CA LYS A 32 -6.11 -3.23 -3.37
C LYS A 32 -4.99 -2.98 -4.38
N PHE A 33 -4.30 -4.02 -4.85
CA PHE A 33 -3.37 -3.88 -5.97
C PHE A 33 -4.09 -3.49 -7.26
N ILE A 34 -5.22 -4.15 -7.57
CA ILE A 34 -6.04 -3.84 -8.76
C ILE A 34 -6.54 -2.39 -8.71
N PHE A 35 -7.08 -1.94 -7.58
CA PHE A 35 -7.56 -0.56 -7.43
C PHE A 35 -6.43 0.46 -7.51
N SER A 36 -5.27 0.18 -6.93
CA SER A 36 -4.10 1.06 -7.05
C SER A 36 -3.68 1.19 -8.52
N ARG A 37 -3.63 0.07 -9.26
CA ARG A 37 -3.33 0.08 -10.70
C ARG A 37 -4.37 0.87 -11.49
N TYR A 38 -5.65 0.63 -11.23
CA TYR A 38 -6.75 1.35 -11.86
C TYR A 38 -6.64 2.86 -11.67
N CYS A 39 -6.28 3.34 -10.47
CA CYS A 39 -6.06 4.78 -10.23
C CYS A 39 -4.97 5.34 -11.15
N LEU A 40 -3.86 4.61 -11.35
CA LEU A 40 -2.78 5.03 -12.25
C LEU A 40 -3.20 5.03 -13.72
N ASP A 41 -3.98 4.04 -14.14
CA ASP A 41 -4.49 3.97 -15.50
C ASP A 41 -5.42 5.16 -15.77
N ARG A 42 -6.31 5.50 -14.82
CA ARG A 42 -7.20 6.67 -14.92
C ARG A 42 -6.44 7.99 -14.98
N ILE A 43 -5.40 8.17 -14.16
CA ILE A 43 -4.53 9.37 -14.21
C ILE A 43 -3.91 9.52 -15.61
N ASN A 44 -3.47 8.41 -16.22
CA ASN A 44 -2.88 8.43 -17.56
C ASN A 44 -3.89 8.66 -18.68
N GLU A 45 -5.10 8.14 -18.54
CA GLU A 45 -6.19 8.34 -19.52
C GLU A 45 -6.63 9.81 -19.56
N ILE A 46 -6.91 10.42 -18.40
CA ILE A 46 -7.31 11.84 -18.31
C ILE A 46 -6.26 12.74 -18.96
N LYS A 47 -4.98 12.41 -18.77
CA LYS A 47 -3.87 13.12 -19.39
C LYS A 47 -3.85 13.03 -20.93
N ARG A 48 -4.32 11.93 -21.51
CA ARG A 48 -4.36 11.71 -22.98
C ARG A 48 -5.54 12.38 -23.64
N GLU A 49 -6.64 12.58 -22.92
CA GLU A 49 -7.84 13.26 -23.41
C GLU A 49 -7.59 14.75 -23.70
N GLY A 50 -6.38 15.26 -23.42
CA GLY A 50 -5.93 16.59 -23.84
C GLY A 50 -6.62 17.72 -23.10
N SER A 51 -7.45 17.40 -22.12
CA SER A 51 -8.19 18.39 -21.36
C SER A 51 -7.42 18.73 -20.09
N MET A 52 -7.22 20.01 -19.86
CA MET A 52 -6.96 20.54 -18.50
C MET A 52 -8.20 20.39 -17.60
N SER A 53 -9.20 19.57 -17.95
CA SER A 53 -10.58 19.81 -17.55
C SER A 53 -10.99 19.21 -16.21
N ASP A 54 -10.13 18.46 -15.54
CA ASP A 54 -10.51 17.97 -14.21
C ASP A 54 -9.32 17.70 -13.27
N PRO A 55 -8.64 18.75 -12.79
CA PRO A 55 -7.59 18.60 -11.77
C PRO A 55 -8.12 17.91 -10.52
N VAL A 56 -9.39 18.13 -10.16
CA VAL A 56 -10.06 17.51 -9.00
C VAL A 56 -10.10 15.99 -9.15
N ARG A 57 -10.46 15.48 -10.34
CA ARG A 57 -10.50 14.04 -10.60
C ARG A 57 -9.12 13.40 -10.61
N ILE A 58 -8.10 14.09 -11.12
CA ILE A 58 -6.72 13.58 -11.04
C ILE A 58 -6.27 13.49 -9.58
N ASP A 59 -6.49 14.55 -8.80
CA ASP A 59 -6.14 14.60 -7.38
C ASP A 59 -6.86 13.49 -6.60
N PHE A 60 -8.15 13.26 -6.90
CA PHE A 60 -8.92 12.15 -6.35
C PHE A 60 -8.26 10.78 -6.60
N TYR A 61 -7.79 10.53 -7.83
CA TYR A 61 -7.13 9.27 -8.14
C TYR A 61 -5.72 9.16 -7.53
N ILE A 62 -5.01 10.28 -7.37
CA ILE A 62 -3.73 10.32 -6.64
C ILE A 62 -3.96 9.96 -5.17
N ASP A 63 -4.91 10.61 -4.50
CA ASP A 63 -5.26 10.36 -3.10
C ASP A 63 -5.71 8.89 -2.91
N SER A 64 -6.60 8.42 -3.80
CA SER A 64 -7.09 7.04 -3.79
C SER A 64 -5.96 6.02 -3.98
N PHE A 65 -4.99 6.31 -4.84
CA PHE A 65 -3.81 5.45 -5.03
C PHE A 65 -3.06 5.27 -3.71
N PHE A 66 -2.69 6.35 -3.03
CA PHE A 66 -1.89 6.27 -1.79
C PHE A 66 -2.67 5.61 -0.65
N ILE A 67 -3.98 5.86 -0.55
CA ILE A 67 -4.86 5.19 0.42
C ILE A 67 -4.85 3.67 0.17
N HIS A 68 -5.03 3.24 -1.07
CA HIS A 68 -5.09 1.82 -1.42
C HIS A 68 -3.74 1.12 -1.32
N ALA A 69 -2.67 1.76 -1.76
CA ALA A 69 -1.30 1.25 -1.65
C ALA A 69 -0.90 1.03 -0.19
N PHE A 70 -1.17 1.98 0.70
CA PHE A 70 -0.89 1.81 2.13
C PHE A 70 -1.80 0.74 2.77
N SER A 71 -3.09 0.69 2.39
CA SER A 71 -4.05 -0.29 2.94
C SER A 71 -3.59 -1.74 2.77
N ILE A 72 -2.77 -2.03 1.76
CA ILE A 72 -2.15 -3.35 1.56
C ILE A 72 -1.32 -3.76 2.79
N PHE A 73 -0.56 -2.83 3.39
CA PHE A 73 0.23 -3.10 4.59
C PHE A 73 -0.62 -3.30 5.84
N ASP A 74 -1.72 -2.57 5.97
CA ASP A 74 -2.68 -2.77 7.07
C ASP A 74 -3.34 -4.16 6.98
N ILE A 75 -3.76 -4.58 5.78
CA ILE A 75 -4.33 -5.93 5.59
C ILE A 75 -3.26 -7.00 5.81
N LEU A 76 -2.02 -6.77 5.36
CA LEU A 76 -0.90 -7.66 5.63
C LEU A 76 -0.65 -7.80 7.14
N ALA A 77 -0.75 -6.72 7.90
CA ALA A 77 -0.64 -6.75 9.36
C ALA A 77 -1.76 -7.58 10.00
N GLN A 78 -2.99 -7.51 9.46
CA GLN A 78 -4.10 -8.36 9.91
C GLN A 78 -3.85 -9.85 9.63
N ILE A 79 -3.24 -10.19 8.49
CA ILE A 79 -2.82 -11.55 8.16
C ILE A 79 -1.74 -12.04 9.13
N ILE A 80 -0.71 -11.23 9.39
CA ILE A 80 0.36 -11.59 10.32
C ILE A 80 -0.21 -11.78 11.73
N ASN A 81 -1.10 -10.90 12.19
CA ASN A 81 -1.79 -11.04 13.46
C ASN A 81 -2.62 -12.34 13.53
N LEU A 82 -3.28 -12.72 12.43
CA LEU A 82 -4.04 -13.97 12.35
C LEU A 82 -3.16 -15.21 12.45
N ILE A 83 -1.98 -15.19 11.82
CA ILE A 83 -1.04 -16.32 11.82
C ILE A 83 -0.33 -16.44 13.18
N LEU A 84 0.17 -15.33 13.72
CA LEU A 84 0.98 -15.30 14.93
C LEU A 84 0.15 -15.22 16.22
N LEU A 85 -1.18 -15.09 16.11
CA LEU A 85 -2.12 -15.02 17.23
C LEU A 85 -1.78 -13.92 18.24
N ILE A 86 -1.29 -12.78 17.76
CA ILE A 86 -0.82 -11.68 18.62
C ILE A 86 -1.98 -11.02 19.37
N GLU A 87 -3.14 -10.82 18.71
CA GLU A 87 -4.39 -10.34 19.30
C GLU A 87 -5.65 -11.02 18.74
N ARG A 88 -6.71 -11.08 19.57
CA ARG A 88 -8.01 -11.70 19.23
C ARG A 88 -8.91 -10.85 18.31
N LYS A 89 -8.63 -9.55 18.07
CA LYS A 89 -9.51 -8.64 17.30
C LYS A 89 -8.79 -8.01 16.09
N HIS A 90 -9.00 -8.56 14.89
CA HIS A 90 -8.36 -8.10 13.64
C HIS A 90 -8.69 -6.66 13.23
N ARG A 91 -9.90 -6.17 13.56
CA ARG A 91 -10.38 -4.84 13.11
C ARG A 91 -9.57 -3.64 13.61
N LYS A 92 -8.72 -3.82 14.63
CA LYS A 92 -7.91 -2.75 15.22
C LYS A 92 -6.41 -2.89 14.89
N VAL A 93 -6.05 -3.83 14.03
CA VAL A 93 -4.66 -4.10 13.69
C VAL A 93 -4.27 -3.27 12.47
N SER A 94 -3.40 -2.29 12.70
CA SER A 94 -2.64 -1.60 11.65
C SER A 94 -1.21 -2.13 11.58
N PHE A 95 -0.50 -1.81 10.51
CA PHE A 95 0.93 -2.13 10.38
C PHE A 95 1.73 -1.57 11.57
N ASP A 96 1.45 -0.33 11.92
CA ASP A 96 2.10 0.40 13.00
C ASP A 96 1.85 -0.21 14.38
N PHE A 97 0.61 -0.62 14.62
CA PHE A 97 0.22 -1.33 15.81
C PHE A 97 1.00 -2.65 15.94
N LEU A 98 1.09 -3.42 14.85
CA LEU A 98 1.75 -4.71 14.84
C LEU A 98 3.24 -4.60 15.16
N VAL A 99 3.95 -3.63 14.57
CA VAL A 99 5.37 -3.38 14.85
C VAL A 99 5.57 -3.07 16.33
N LYS A 100 4.81 -2.11 16.89
CA LYS A 100 4.90 -1.75 18.32
C LYS A 100 4.64 -2.96 19.22
N LYS A 101 3.61 -3.74 18.91
CA LYS A 101 3.22 -4.90 19.72
C LYS A 101 4.25 -6.02 19.69
N LEU A 102 4.82 -6.31 18.53
CA LEU A 102 5.86 -7.32 18.37
C LEU A 102 7.16 -6.90 19.06
N THR A 103 7.54 -5.63 19.00
CA THR A 103 8.70 -5.11 19.75
C THR A 103 8.51 -5.30 21.25
N ALA A 104 7.34 -5.01 21.80
CA ALA A 104 7.05 -5.16 23.22
C ALA A 104 6.97 -6.63 23.70
N LYS A 105 6.72 -7.59 22.79
CA LYS A 105 6.58 -9.02 23.09
C LYS A 105 7.60 -9.88 22.36
N ALA A 106 8.80 -9.35 22.12
CA ALA A 106 9.80 -10.00 21.28
C ALA A 106 10.18 -11.39 21.82
N SER A 107 9.62 -12.45 21.24
CA SER A 107 10.02 -13.83 21.46
C SER A 107 10.90 -14.31 20.30
N SER A 108 11.75 -15.31 20.54
CA SER A 108 12.64 -15.89 19.51
C SER A 108 11.88 -16.32 18.25
N LYS A 109 10.67 -16.87 18.42
CA LYS A 109 9.80 -17.34 17.34
C LYS A 109 9.35 -16.25 16.37
N ASN A 110 9.23 -15.00 16.83
CA ASN A 110 8.74 -13.87 16.04
C ASN A 110 9.84 -12.87 15.61
N LYS A 111 11.10 -13.11 15.99
CA LYS A 111 12.20 -12.17 15.76
C LYS A 111 12.44 -11.86 14.28
N ASN A 112 12.30 -12.86 13.41
CA ASN A 112 12.53 -12.71 11.96
C ASN A 112 11.45 -11.88 11.25
N ILE A 113 10.19 -12.05 11.62
CA ILE A 113 9.11 -11.25 11.03
C ILE A 113 9.11 -9.83 11.61
N LEU A 114 9.37 -9.69 12.91
CA LEU A 114 9.51 -8.38 13.55
C LEU A 114 10.64 -7.55 12.92
N SER A 115 11.84 -8.12 12.76
CA SER A 115 12.97 -7.41 12.17
C SER A 115 12.68 -6.94 10.74
N LYS A 116 11.94 -7.73 9.95
CA LYS A 116 11.49 -7.36 8.61
C LYS A 116 10.49 -6.20 8.64
N LEU A 117 9.46 -6.29 9.48
CA LEU A 117 8.46 -5.22 9.60
C LEU A 117 9.09 -3.91 10.10
N ALA A 118 9.95 -3.98 11.11
CA ALA A 118 10.71 -2.83 11.60
C ALA A 118 11.61 -2.23 10.51
N ARG A 119 12.29 -3.08 9.72
CA ARG A 119 13.12 -2.62 8.59
C ARG A 119 12.30 -1.93 7.52
N ILE A 120 11.09 -2.42 7.21
CA ILE A 120 10.18 -1.78 6.24
C ILE A 120 9.79 -0.39 6.72
N LYS A 121 9.44 -0.25 8.00
CA LYS A 121 9.00 1.01 8.60
C LYS A 121 10.04 2.14 8.48
N ILE A 122 11.32 1.80 8.53
CA ILE A 122 12.41 2.78 8.40
C ILE A 122 12.84 3.02 6.96
N GLN A 123 12.24 2.36 5.96
CA GLN A 123 12.62 2.60 4.57
C GLN A 123 12.07 3.95 4.09
N PRO A 124 12.89 4.79 3.42
CA PRO A 124 12.45 6.12 3.00
C PRO A 124 11.20 6.12 2.12
N TRP A 125 11.05 5.14 1.22
CA TRP A 125 9.86 5.04 0.36
C TRP A 125 8.59 4.70 1.14
N PHE A 126 8.72 3.94 2.24
CA PHE A 126 7.58 3.56 3.07
C PHE A 126 7.11 4.73 3.92
N GLN A 127 8.05 5.49 4.50
CA GLN A 127 7.75 6.73 5.20
C GLN A 127 7.05 7.73 4.29
N GLN A 128 7.57 7.92 3.06
CA GLN A 128 6.91 8.79 2.07
C GLN A 128 5.51 8.30 1.68
N LEU A 129 5.32 6.99 1.52
CA LEU A 129 3.99 6.41 1.29
C LEU A 129 3.04 6.71 2.46
N GLU A 130 3.52 6.60 3.70
CA GLU A 130 2.75 6.94 4.90
C GLU A 130 2.38 8.42 4.94
N ASP A 131 3.34 9.31 4.64
CA ASP A 131 3.14 10.76 4.59
C ASP A 131 2.07 11.15 3.56
N PHE A 132 2.20 10.64 2.32
CA PHE A 132 1.20 10.90 1.27
C PHE A 132 -0.18 10.37 1.65
N ARG A 133 -0.24 9.15 2.21
CA ARG A 133 -1.51 8.57 2.67
C ARG A 133 -2.10 9.39 3.82
N HIS A 134 -1.29 9.98 4.69
CA HIS A 134 -1.77 10.87 5.74
C HIS A 134 -2.44 12.12 5.14
N CYS A 135 -1.80 12.78 4.17
CA CYS A 135 -2.40 13.91 3.45
C CYS A 135 -3.76 13.55 2.85
N ALA A 136 -3.81 12.44 2.11
CA ALA A 136 -5.02 11.94 1.45
C ALA A 136 -6.18 11.63 2.43
N LEU A 137 -5.89 11.20 3.66
CA LEU A 137 -6.92 10.88 4.66
C LEU A 137 -7.40 12.09 5.46
N HIS A 138 -6.58 13.12 5.60
CA HIS A 138 -6.83 14.27 6.47
C HIS A 138 -7.19 15.55 5.70
N ASN A 139 -7.84 15.38 4.53
CA ASN A 139 -8.38 16.45 3.69
C ASN A 139 -7.36 17.51 3.26
N ARG A 140 -6.09 17.12 3.14
CA ARG A 140 -5.11 17.89 2.36
C ARG A 140 -4.88 17.11 1.08
N ASN A 141 -5.53 17.53 -0.01
CA ASN A 141 -5.24 16.96 -1.33
C ASN A 141 -3.73 16.90 -1.51
N ILE A 142 -3.22 15.75 -1.97
CA ILE A 142 -1.79 15.63 -2.21
C ILE A 142 -1.42 16.65 -3.28
N TYR A 143 -0.58 17.63 -2.90
CA TYR A 143 -0.16 18.66 -3.83
C TYR A 143 0.56 18.06 -5.03
N SER A 144 0.05 18.38 -6.22
CA SER A 144 0.63 18.00 -7.49
C SER A 144 0.60 19.17 -8.46
N GLU A 145 1.60 19.24 -9.34
CA GLU A 145 1.76 20.34 -10.29
C GLU A 145 1.95 19.79 -11.71
N ASP A 146 1.27 20.40 -12.68
CA ASP A 146 1.46 20.11 -14.10
C ASP A 146 2.58 20.97 -14.69
N ILE A 147 3.58 20.31 -15.28
CA ILE A 147 4.65 20.97 -16.04
C ILE A 147 4.43 20.67 -17.52
N ILE A 148 4.24 21.74 -18.31
CA ILE A 148 4.11 21.65 -19.76
C ILE A 148 5.52 21.62 -20.37
N ARG A 149 5.90 20.49 -20.95
CA ARG A 149 7.11 20.40 -21.78
C ARG A 149 6.74 20.61 -23.24
N ARG A 150 7.06 21.79 -23.77
CA ARG A 150 7.00 22.05 -25.21
C ARG A 150 8.17 21.33 -25.87
N ARG A 151 7.90 20.37 -26.75
CA ARG A 151 8.92 19.91 -27.70
C ARG A 151 9.15 21.02 -28.73
N ARG A 152 10.39 21.48 -28.91
CA ARG A 152 10.75 22.34 -30.06
C ARG A 152 10.57 21.50 -31.32
N GLY A 153 9.47 21.71 -32.03
CA GLY A 153 9.28 21.13 -33.36
C GLY A 153 10.17 21.85 -34.37
N GLY A 154 10.87 21.10 -35.21
CA GLY A 154 11.38 21.66 -36.46
C GLY A 154 10.21 22.10 -37.36
N TYR A 155 10.49 23.05 -38.26
CA TYR A 155 9.56 23.50 -39.30
C TYR A 155 8.79 22.28 -39.85
N PHE A 156 7.46 22.29 -39.79
CA PHE A 156 6.50 21.24 -40.21
C PHE A 156 5.90 20.25 -39.19
N SER A 157 6.26 20.24 -37.89
CA SER A 157 5.49 19.44 -36.92
C SER A 157 4.67 20.31 -35.98
N SER A 158 3.36 20.08 -35.91
CA SER A 158 2.49 20.54 -34.83
C SER A 158 3.18 20.27 -33.49
N SER A 159 3.42 21.33 -32.72
CA SER A 159 4.15 21.27 -31.46
C SER A 159 3.41 20.41 -30.44
N ALA A 160 3.74 19.12 -30.39
CA ALA A 160 3.22 18.19 -29.39
C ALA A 160 3.72 18.64 -28.00
N SER A 161 2.83 19.22 -27.20
CA SER A 161 3.11 19.52 -25.80
C SER A 161 2.89 18.26 -24.98
N THR A 162 3.92 17.80 -24.28
CA THR A 162 3.79 16.70 -23.31
C THR A 162 3.52 17.31 -21.94
N TYR A 163 2.35 17.02 -21.38
CA TYR A 163 2.03 17.32 -19.99
C TYR A 163 2.75 16.32 -19.09
N GLU A 164 3.29 16.74 -17.96
CA GLU A 164 3.86 15.85 -16.95
C GLU A 164 3.43 16.35 -15.58
N ARG A 165 2.86 15.49 -14.74
CA ARG A 165 2.43 15.86 -13.40
C ARG A 165 3.43 15.40 -12.37
N PHE A 166 3.77 16.26 -11.43
CA PHE A 166 4.76 15.99 -10.39
C PHE A 166 4.16 16.12 -9.01
N LEU A 167 4.49 15.20 -8.11
CA LEU A 167 4.13 15.30 -6.71
C LEU A 167 5.08 16.26 -5.97
N ALA A 168 4.57 16.85 -4.88
CA ALA A 168 5.42 17.53 -3.91
C ALA A 168 6.55 16.63 -3.40
N SER A 169 7.72 17.24 -3.16
CA SER A 169 8.88 16.57 -2.55
C SER A 169 8.66 16.29 -1.05
N ASP A 170 7.90 17.15 -0.39
CA ASP A 170 7.46 17.02 0.99
C ASP A 170 5.93 17.19 1.04
N PRO A 171 5.17 16.14 1.39
CA PRO A 171 3.71 16.20 1.49
C PRO A 171 3.20 17.15 2.59
N TRP A 172 4.06 17.48 3.57
CA TRP A 172 3.69 18.30 4.73
C TRP A 172 4.01 19.78 4.57
N SER A 173 4.77 20.15 3.52
CA SER A 173 5.23 21.52 3.33
C SER A 173 4.07 22.47 3.06
N TRP A 174 4.04 23.59 3.78
CA TRP A 174 3.17 24.74 3.50
C TRP A 174 3.54 25.47 2.20
N SER A 175 4.76 25.25 1.70
CA SER A 175 5.27 25.77 0.42
C SER A 175 5.79 24.59 -0.41
N PRO A 176 4.89 23.78 -0.98
CA PRO A 176 5.28 22.53 -1.63
C PRO A 176 6.17 22.81 -2.84
N LYS A 177 7.31 22.10 -2.91
CA LYS A 177 8.22 22.14 -4.05
C LYS A 177 8.11 20.82 -4.81
N THR A 178 7.77 20.89 -6.09
CA THR A 178 7.80 19.71 -6.96
C THR A 178 9.22 19.38 -7.38
N SER A 179 9.50 18.09 -7.58
CA SER A 179 10.80 17.61 -8.05
C SER A 179 10.61 16.73 -9.26
N LYS A 180 11.49 16.87 -10.26
CA LYS A 180 11.49 16.02 -11.46
C LYS A 180 11.60 14.51 -11.14
N LYS A 181 12.09 14.15 -9.95
CA LYS A 181 12.19 12.76 -9.48
C LYS A 181 10.83 12.14 -9.11
N ARG A 182 9.76 12.93 -9.01
CA ARG A 182 8.43 12.48 -8.57
C ARG A 182 7.36 12.73 -9.63
N GLU A 183 7.66 12.42 -10.88
CA GLU A 183 6.61 12.31 -11.90
C GLU A 183 5.60 11.25 -11.42
N VAL A 184 4.32 11.64 -11.34
CA VAL A 184 3.26 10.88 -10.63
C VAL A 184 3.25 9.43 -11.07
N LYS A 185 3.22 9.17 -12.39
CA LYS A 185 3.14 7.82 -12.92
C LYS A 185 4.34 6.98 -12.51
N THR A 186 5.54 7.45 -12.81
CA THR A 186 6.81 6.75 -12.53
C THR A 186 6.98 6.49 -11.04
N TYR A 187 6.68 7.49 -10.21
CA TYR A 187 6.80 7.37 -8.76
C TYR A 187 5.80 6.37 -8.19
N CYS A 188 4.53 6.45 -8.60
CA CYS A 188 3.52 5.52 -8.11
C CYS A 188 3.74 4.08 -8.61
N ASP A 189 4.22 3.91 -9.85
CA ASP A 189 4.63 2.59 -10.37
C ASP A 189 5.75 1.97 -9.52
N ASP A 190 6.75 2.76 -9.15
CA ASP A 190 7.84 2.33 -8.27
C ASP A 190 7.32 1.95 -6.87
N ILE A 191 6.44 2.77 -6.28
CA ILE A 191 5.80 2.47 -4.98
C ILE A 191 5.00 1.17 -5.04
N LEU A 192 4.22 0.96 -6.10
CA LEU A 192 3.42 -0.25 -6.27
C LEU A 192 4.31 -1.49 -6.46
N SER A 193 5.41 -1.36 -7.21
CA SER A 193 6.42 -2.41 -7.38
C SER A 193 7.08 -2.77 -6.05
N LYS A 194 7.54 -1.77 -5.28
CA LYS A 194 8.13 -1.97 -3.94
C LYS A 194 7.14 -2.60 -2.96
N THR A 195 5.88 -2.19 -3.01
CA THR A 195 4.79 -2.77 -2.21
C THR A 195 4.60 -4.24 -2.56
N HIS A 196 4.48 -4.57 -3.85
CA HIS A 196 4.34 -5.93 -4.32
C HIS A 196 5.52 -6.83 -3.92
N GLN A 197 6.76 -6.35 -4.12
CA GLN A 197 7.97 -7.07 -3.69
C GLN A 197 7.99 -7.34 -2.19
N THR A 198 7.59 -6.36 -1.39
CA THR A 198 7.56 -6.46 0.07
C THR A 198 6.52 -7.47 0.55
N VAL A 199 5.29 -7.38 0.04
CA VAL A 199 4.21 -8.34 0.31
C VAL A 199 4.64 -9.75 -0.10
N ARG A 200 5.23 -9.92 -1.28
CA ARG A 200 5.69 -11.22 -1.77
C ARG A 200 6.77 -11.83 -0.87
N LYS A 201 7.73 -11.01 -0.40
CA LYS A 201 8.79 -11.46 0.53
C LYS A 201 8.17 -11.95 1.84
N ILE A 202 7.31 -11.14 2.46
CA ILE A 202 6.66 -11.50 3.73
C ILE A 202 5.78 -12.74 3.57
N SER A 203 4.98 -12.83 2.50
CA SER A 203 4.12 -13.99 2.25
C SER A 203 4.90 -15.30 2.15
N ARG A 204 6.05 -15.30 1.47
CA ARG A 204 6.94 -16.48 1.41
C ARG A 204 7.43 -16.90 2.79
N ASP A 205 7.84 -15.93 3.61
CA ASP A 205 8.30 -16.21 4.97
C ASP A 205 7.19 -16.82 5.83
N LEU A 206 5.96 -16.32 5.69
CA LEU A 206 4.79 -16.84 6.41
C LEU A 206 4.42 -18.27 5.98
N GLU A 207 4.68 -18.66 4.74
CA GLU A 207 4.49 -20.04 4.28
C GLU A 207 5.52 -21.00 4.88
N VAL A 208 6.76 -20.56 5.10
CA VAL A 208 7.78 -21.34 5.83
C VAL A 208 7.33 -21.62 7.26
N PHE A 209 6.73 -20.62 7.94
CA PHE A 209 6.16 -20.79 9.28
C PHE A 209 5.00 -21.80 9.33
N LYS A 210 4.28 -22.05 8.23
CA LYS A 210 3.21 -23.06 8.16
C LYS A 210 3.73 -24.49 7.99
N LYS A 211 4.93 -24.68 7.45
CA LYS A 211 5.51 -26.01 7.19
C LYS A 211 6.41 -26.52 8.33
N GLY A 212 6.88 -25.62 9.20
CA GLY A 212 7.85 -25.94 10.28
C GLY A 212 7.28 -25.92 11.70
N GLY A 213 5.97 -26.04 11.88
CA GLY A 213 5.33 -26.11 13.20
C GLY A 213 4.08 -26.98 13.16
#